data_AF-B4WWG1-F1
#
_entry.id   AF-B4WWG1-F1
#
_cell.length_a   1.000
_cell.length_b   1.000
_cell.length_c   1.000
_cell.angle_alpha   90.00
_cell.angle_beta   90.00
_cell.angle_gamma   90.00
#
_symmetry.space_group_name_H-M   'P 1'
#
loop_
_entity.id
_entity.type
_entity.pdbx_description
1 polymer ?
#
loop_
_entity_poly.entity_id
_entity_poly.type
_entity_poly.pdbx_seq_one_letter_code
_entity_poly.pdbx_strand_id
1 'polypeptide(L)'
;MKRLASACVILLAGCQHLSYQAPEGDNTASVTFTGNNNAAQPLVCVPGKGFKPTEYALAQNPLGGEALNDLLESLKKSPEVTTTVAAEPATRIGVSYDQRQTDKSRDRCRVALQFNPVAGQHYQASFHYENDQCGLSLTEQDGKRVDAVLIDWQCP
;
A
#
# COMPACT_ATOMS: atom_id res chain seq x y z
N MET A 1 -13.82 -14.79 -56.37
CA MET A 1 -14.32 -14.79 -54.97
C MET A 1 -13.15 -15.12 -54.03
N LYS A 2 -12.51 -14.11 -53.42
CA LYS A 2 -11.41 -14.29 -52.45
C LYS A 2 -11.98 -14.03 -51.06
N ARG A 3 -12.00 -15.05 -50.19
CA ARG A 3 -12.37 -14.90 -48.77
C ARG A 3 -11.08 -14.70 -47.98
N LEU A 4 -10.89 -13.49 -47.44
CA LEU A 4 -9.88 -13.20 -46.44
C LEU A 4 -10.45 -13.60 -45.07
N ALA A 5 -9.87 -14.64 -44.47
CA ALA A 5 -10.14 -14.98 -43.08
C ALA A 5 -9.37 -14.01 -42.19
N SER A 6 -10.08 -13.06 -41.59
CA SER A 6 -9.52 -12.16 -40.57
C SER A 6 -9.48 -12.90 -39.24
N ALA A 7 -8.29 -13.27 -38.79
CA ALA A 7 -8.06 -13.85 -37.48
C ALA A 7 -8.26 -12.78 -36.40
N CYS A 8 -9.26 -12.97 -35.53
CA CYS A 8 -9.38 -12.23 -34.27
C CYS A 8 -8.27 -12.69 -33.33
N VAL A 9 -7.21 -11.87 -33.20
CA VAL A 9 -6.25 -11.98 -32.10
C VAL A 9 -6.92 -11.42 -30.85
N ILE A 10 -7.43 -12.30 -29.98
CA ILE A 10 -7.89 -11.94 -28.65
C ILE A 10 -6.63 -11.73 -27.80
N LEU A 11 -6.14 -10.50 -27.71
CA LEU A 11 -5.14 -10.12 -26.73
C LEU A 11 -5.79 -10.14 -25.35
N LEU A 12 -5.62 -11.24 -24.62
CA LEU A 12 -5.84 -11.32 -23.18
C LEU A 12 -4.76 -10.47 -22.48
N ALA A 13 -4.90 -9.15 -22.54
CA ALA A 13 -4.14 -8.25 -21.66
C ALA A 13 -4.64 -8.48 -20.23
N GLY A 14 -3.88 -9.26 -19.45
CA GLY A 14 -4.24 -9.64 -18.10
C GLY A 14 -4.51 -8.43 -17.20
N CYS A 15 -5.57 -8.51 -16.39
CA CYS A 15 -5.99 -7.53 -15.39
C CYS A 15 -5.04 -7.45 -14.18
N GLN A 16 -3.72 -7.41 -14.37
CA GLN A 16 -2.73 -7.45 -13.28
C GLN A 16 -2.03 -6.09 -13.00
N HIS A 17 -2.46 -5.00 -13.65
CA HIS A 17 -1.79 -3.70 -13.54
C HIS A 17 -2.37 -2.75 -12.48
N LEU A 18 -3.31 -3.21 -11.64
CA LEU A 18 -3.97 -2.35 -10.65
C LEU A 18 -3.21 -2.27 -9.33
N SER A 19 -2.45 -3.31 -8.96
CA SER A 19 -1.64 -3.34 -7.73
C SER A 19 -0.17 -2.97 -8.00
N TYR A 20 0.51 -2.60 -6.91
CA TYR A 20 1.95 -2.38 -6.89
C TYR A 20 2.68 -3.70 -7.17
N GLN A 21 3.71 -3.62 -8.01
CA GLN A 21 4.64 -4.71 -8.26
C GLN A 21 5.91 -4.39 -7.49
N ALA A 22 6.11 -5.10 -6.38
CA ALA A 22 7.23 -4.86 -5.50
C ALA A 22 8.54 -5.28 -6.20
N PRO A 23 9.60 -4.45 -6.18
CA PRO A 23 10.88 -4.81 -6.76
C PRO A 23 11.52 -5.97 -5.98
N GLU A 24 12.29 -6.78 -6.68
CA GLU A 24 13.05 -7.89 -6.12
C GLU A 24 14.56 -7.60 -6.18
N GLY A 25 15.34 -8.29 -5.35
CA GLY A 25 16.81 -8.23 -5.35
C GLY A 25 17.40 -7.35 -4.25
N ASP A 26 18.72 -7.22 -4.28
CA ASP A 26 19.51 -6.68 -3.17
C ASP A 26 19.37 -5.16 -2.98
N ASN A 27 18.94 -4.43 -4.02
CA ASN A 27 18.75 -2.98 -3.96
C ASN A 27 17.34 -2.58 -3.53
N THR A 28 16.81 -3.28 -2.52
CA THR A 28 15.47 -3.06 -1.99
C THR A 28 15.49 -2.87 -0.48
N ALA A 29 14.48 -2.19 0.03
CA ALA A 29 14.21 -2.08 1.46
C ALA A 29 12.80 -2.58 1.76
N SER A 30 12.58 -3.11 2.95
CA SER A 30 11.26 -3.55 3.39
C SER A 30 10.53 -2.45 4.14
N VAL A 31 9.23 -2.31 3.89
CA VAL A 31 8.34 -1.43 4.65
C VAL A 31 7.16 -2.25 5.16
N THR A 32 6.99 -2.31 6.47
CA THR A 32 5.82 -2.90 7.13
C THR A 32 4.87 -1.80 7.54
N PHE A 33 3.67 -1.82 6.97
CA PHE A 33 2.58 -0.94 7.37
C PHE A 33 1.80 -1.57 8.51
N THR A 34 1.45 -0.75 9.51
CA THR A 34 0.52 -1.10 10.59
C THR A 34 -0.53 0.00 10.71
N GLY A 35 -1.69 -0.34 11.28
CA GLY A 35 -2.74 0.63 11.59
C GLY A 35 -3.19 0.53 13.04
N ASN A 36 -3.60 1.63 13.65
CA ASN A 36 -4.21 1.66 14.99
C ASN A 36 -5.64 1.08 15.01
N ASN A 37 -5.80 -0.16 14.55
CA ASN A 37 -7.10 -0.83 14.38
C ASN A 37 -8.02 -0.15 13.35
N ASN A 38 -7.45 0.56 12.38
CA ASN A 38 -8.16 1.18 11.27
C ASN A 38 -7.84 0.44 9.97
N ALA A 39 -8.88 -0.06 9.28
CA ALA A 39 -8.67 -0.61 7.95
C ALA A 39 -8.37 0.52 6.97
N ALA A 40 -7.27 0.37 6.24
CA ALA A 40 -6.76 1.34 5.30
C ALA A 40 -5.96 0.64 4.20
N GLN A 41 -5.76 1.28 3.05
CA GLN A 41 -4.97 0.72 1.96
C GLN A 41 -3.57 1.33 1.99
N PRO A 42 -2.49 0.54 2.17
CA PRO A 42 -1.13 0.99 1.89
C PRO A 42 -0.89 1.11 0.39
N LEU A 43 -0.08 2.10 0.00
CA LEU A 43 0.27 2.39 -1.38
C LEU A 43 1.75 2.77 -1.51
N VAL A 44 2.34 2.45 -2.65
CA VAL A 44 3.69 2.88 -3.04
C VAL A 44 3.59 3.71 -4.31
N CYS A 45 4.28 4.85 -4.35
CA CYS A 45 4.39 5.66 -5.56
C CYS A 45 5.23 4.95 -6.60
N VAL A 46 4.68 4.76 -7.80
CA VAL A 46 5.41 4.29 -8.97
C VAL A 46 5.49 5.44 -9.98
N PRO A 47 6.69 5.95 -10.30
CA PRO A 47 6.85 7.06 -11.22
C PRO A 47 6.09 6.87 -12.54
N GLY A 48 5.35 7.90 -12.96
CA GLY A 48 4.50 7.88 -14.15
C GLY A 48 3.25 6.99 -14.07
N LYS A 49 3.05 6.24 -12.98
CA LYS A 49 1.86 5.39 -12.76
C LYS A 49 1.03 5.79 -11.54
N GLY A 50 1.53 6.71 -10.73
CA GLY A 50 0.87 7.17 -9.50
C GLY A 50 1.07 6.23 -8.32
N PHE A 51 0.38 6.52 -7.21
CA PHE A 51 0.32 5.61 -6.06
C PHE A 51 -0.43 4.33 -6.43
N LYS A 52 0.24 3.19 -6.27
CA LYS A 52 -0.32 1.85 -6.50
C LYS A 52 -0.57 1.14 -5.18
N PRO A 53 -1.75 0.54 -4.99
CA PRO A 53 -2.06 -0.20 -3.77
C PRO A 53 -1.18 -1.44 -3.65
N THR A 54 -0.70 -1.70 -2.44
CA THR A 54 -0.12 -3.00 -2.10
C THR A 54 -1.16 -4.11 -2.29
N GLU A 55 -0.69 -5.35 -2.41
CA GLU A 55 -1.59 -6.48 -2.61
C GLU A 55 -2.60 -6.64 -1.47
N TYR A 56 -2.16 -6.43 -0.23
CA TYR A 56 -2.98 -6.48 0.96
C TYR A 56 -3.35 -5.09 1.46
N ALA A 57 -4.54 -4.96 2.03
CA ALA A 57 -4.97 -3.80 2.82
C ALA A 57 -4.78 -4.07 4.32
N LEU A 58 -4.62 -3.00 5.11
CA LEU A 58 -4.66 -3.11 6.55
C LEU A 58 -6.08 -3.52 6.98
N ALA A 59 -6.16 -4.53 7.83
CA ALA A 59 -7.38 -4.95 8.49
C ALA A 59 -7.58 -4.12 9.77
N GLN A 60 -8.83 -3.94 10.17
CA GLN A 60 -9.11 -3.75 11.60
C GLN A 60 -8.77 -5.08 12.27
N ASN A 61 -7.97 -5.04 13.33
CA ASN A 61 -7.53 -6.20 14.07
C ASN A 61 -8.74 -6.77 14.83
N PRO A 62 -9.37 -7.85 14.36
CA PRO A 62 -10.50 -8.39 15.08
C PRO A 62 -9.96 -9.35 16.15
N LEU A 63 -10.58 -9.35 17.32
CA LEU A 63 -10.40 -10.43 18.28
C LEU A 63 -11.06 -11.69 17.71
N GLY A 64 -10.38 -12.49 16.89
CA GLY A 64 -10.98 -13.66 16.27
C GLY A 64 -10.00 -14.75 15.88
N GLY A 65 -10.41 -16.01 16.09
CA GLY A 65 -9.62 -17.21 15.81
C GLY A 65 -9.44 -17.55 14.34
N GLU A 66 -8.87 -18.73 14.06
CA GLU A 66 -8.37 -19.17 12.74
C GLU A 66 -9.33 -18.91 11.56
N ALA A 67 -10.62 -19.21 11.69
CA ALA A 67 -11.60 -19.01 10.61
C ALA A 67 -11.75 -17.54 10.14
N LEU A 68 -11.51 -16.57 11.03
CA LEU A 68 -11.52 -15.15 10.66
C LEU A 68 -10.23 -14.75 9.96
N ASN A 69 -9.10 -15.36 10.34
CA ASN A 69 -7.82 -15.14 9.68
C ASN A 69 -7.88 -15.60 8.21
N ASP A 70 -8.41 -16.80 7.95
CA ASP A 70 -8.60 -17.33 6.59
C ASP A 70 -9.52 -16.41 5.75
N LEU A 71 -10.57 -15.86 6.37
CA LEU A 71 -11.44 -14.89 5.71
C LEU A 71 -10.67 -13.61 5.35
N LEU A 72 -9.89 -13.05 6.27
CA LEU A 72 -9.10 -11.84 6.00
C LEU A 72 -8.08 -12.09 4.89
N GLU A 73 -7.41 -13.23 4.89
CA GLU A 73 -6.48 -13.64 3.84
C GLU A 73 -7.18 -13.72 2.47
N SER A 74 -8.37 -14.36 2.41
CA SER A 74 -9.16 -14.43 1.18
C SER A 74 -9.61 -13.05 0.66
N LEU A 75 -9.75 -12.08 1.57
CA LEU A 75 -10.08 -10.68 1.27
C LEU A 75 -8.84 -9.81 1.01
N LYS A 76 -7.64 -10.39 1.06
CA LYS A 76 -6.36 -9.68 1.01
C LYS A 76 -6.27 -8.57 2.05
N LYS A 77 -6.62 -8.90 3.30
CA LYS A 77 -6.52 -8.00 4.45
C LYS A 77 -5.63 -8.61 5.52
N SER A 78 -4.81 -7.79 6.17
CA SER A 78 -3.91 -8.23 7.24
C SER A 78 -3.71 -7.13 8.28
N PRO A 79 -3.51 -7.44 9.58
CA PRO A 79 -3.15 -6.44 10.59
C PRO A 79 -1.83 -5.70 10.27
N GLU A 80 -0.91 -6.39 9.60
CA GLU A 80 0.37 -5.85 9.13
C GLU A 80 0.56 -6.17 7.66
N VAL A 81 1.01 -5.19 6.87
CA VAL A 81 1.25 -5.38 5.43
C VAL A 81 2.70 -5.04 5.13
N THR A 82 3.51 -6.03 4.80
CA THR A 82 4.90 -5.83 4.38
C THR A 82 5.01 -5.79 2.86
N THR A 83 5.77 -4.85 2.33
CA THR A 83 6.16 -4.79 0.91
C THR A 83 7.60 -4.33 0.77
N THR A 84 8.21 -4.56 -0.38
CA THR A 84 9.53 -4.02 -0.71
C THR A 84 9.40 -2.73 -1.52
N VAL A 85 10.34 -1.82 -1.35
CA VAL A 85 10.51 -0.61 -2.17
C VAL A 85 11.93 -0.57 -2.72
N ALA A 86 12.14 0.13 -3.83
CA ALA A 86 13.49 0.36 -4.33
C ALA A 86 14.26 1.21 -3.32
N ALA A 87 15.54 0.90 -3.09
CA ALA A 87 16.43 1.70 -2.26
C ALA A 87 16.92 2.96 -3.03
N GLU A 88 15.97 3.77 -3.48
CA GLU A 88 16.21 4.98 -4.28
C GLU A 88 15.87 6.24 -3.50
N PRO A 89 16.61 7.35 -3.70
CA PRO A 89 16.29 8.63 -3.09
C PRO A 89 14.87 9.07 -3.42
N ALA A 90 14.24 9.77 -2.48
CA ALA A 90 12.91 10.34 -2.61
C ALA A 90 11.81 9.29 -2.91
N THR A 91 11.94 8.07 -2.39
CA THR A 91 10.88 7.07 -2.41
C THR A 91 9.66 7.56 -1.65
N ARG A 92 8.47 7.36 -2.22
CA ARG A 92 7.20 7.82 -1.64
C ARG A 92 6.28 6.65 -1.32
N ILE A 93 5.79 6.63 -0.10
CA ILE A 93 4.78 5.68 0.38
C ILE A 93 3.57 6.45 0.89
N GLY A 94 2.41 5.81 0.93
CA GLY A 94 1.23 6.45 1.46
C GLY A 94 0.18 5.46 1.94
N VAL A 95 -0.82 6.00 2.61
CA VAL A 95 -1.98 5.24 3.07
C VAL A 95 -3.24 6.01 2.66
N SER A 96 -4.20 5.30 2.07
CA SER A 96 -5.54 5.79 1.79
C SER A 96 -6.52 5.16 2.76
N TYR A 97 -7.14 6.00 3.59
CA TYR A 97 -8.24 5.62 4.46
C TYR A 97 -9.55 5.98 3.80
N ASP A 98 -10.45 5.01 3.75
CA ASP A 98 -11.76 5.16 3.15
C ASP A 98 -12.74 4.22 3.84
N GLN A 99 -13.42 4.73 4.87
CA GLN A 99 -14.38 3.96 5.64
C GLN A 99 -15.77 4.59 5.61
N ARG A 100 -16.76 3.71 5.53
CA ARG A 100 -18.16 4.08 5.60
C ARG A 100 -18.64 3.89 7.02
N GLN A 101 -19.18 4.95 7.60
CA GLN A 101 -19.76 4.93 8.93
C GLN A 101 -21.20 4.41 8.91
N THR A 102 -21.70 4.05 10.10
CA THR A 102 -23.06 3.50 10.29
C THR A 102 -24.16 4.50 9.92
N ASP A 103 -23.89 5.79 10.10
CA ASP A 103 -24.76 6.91 9.70
C ASP A 103 -24.72 7.24 8.20
N LYS A 104 -24.01 6.41 7.40
CA LYS A 104 -23.74 6.57 5.96
C LYS A 104 -22.80 7.71 5.60
N SER A 105 -22.24 8.43 6.58
CA SER A 105 -21.11 9.31 6.33
C SER A 105 -19.88 8.49 5.91
N ARG A 106 -18.89 9.17 5.33
CA ARG A 106 -17.72 8.53 4.75
C ARG A 106 -16.48 9.31 5.11
N ASP A 107 -15.67 8.67 5.94
CA ASP A 107 -14.38 9.21 6.33
C ASP A 107 -13.37 8.86 5.26
N ARG A 108 -12.73 9.88 4.72
CA ARG A 108 -11.75 9.73 3.65
C ARG A 108 -10.58 10.64 3.91
N CYS A 109 -9.41 10.06 4.01
CA CYS A 109 -8.18 10.82 4.01
C CYS A 109 -7.06 10.04 3.36
N ARG A 110 -6.06 10.77 2.88
CA ARG A 110 -4.85 10.22 2.28
C ARG A 110 -3.66 10.93 2.89
N VAL A 111 -2.61 10.17 3.17
CA VAL A 111 -1.38 10.68 3.75
C VAL A 111 -0.21 10.01 3.06
N ALA A 112 0.83 10.78 2.75
CA ALA A 112 2.00 10.28 2.06
C ALA A 112 3.28 10.82 2.68
N LEU A 113 4.31 9.98 2.72
CA LEU A 113 5.65 10.33 3.16
C LEU A 113 6.64 10.13 2.01
N GLN A 114 7.64 11.00 1.95
CA GLN A 114 8.84 10.81 1.15
C GLN A 114 10.04 10.56 2.07
N PHE A 115 10.87 9.57 1.74
CA PHE A 115 12.07 9.24 2.50
C PHE A 115 13.14 8.64 1.58
N ASN A 116 14.34 8.41 2.13
CA ASN A 116 15.47 7.80 1.42
C ASN A 116 15.74 6.39 2.00
N PRO A 117 15.12 5.34 1.46
CA PRO A 117 15.38 3.96 1.90
C PRO A 117 16.83 3.55 1.63
N VAL A 118 17.38 2.76 2.55
CA VAL A 118 18.69 2.12 2.43
C VAL A 118 18.49 0.64 2.13
N ALA A 119 19.26 0.11 1.19
CA ALA A 119 19.20 -1.30 0.81
C ALA A 119 19.37 -2.23 2.03
N GLY A 120 18.54 -3.26 2.11
CA GLY A 120 18.53 -4.24 3.20
C GLY A 120 17.90 -3.76 4.51
N GLN A 121 17.50 -2.48 4.63
CA GLN A 121 16.84 -1.99 5.83
C GLN A 121 15.36 -2.38 5.90
N HIS A 122 14.85 -2.38 7.12
CA HIS A 122 13.45 -2.58 7.43
C HIS A 122 12.87 -1.35 8.13
N TYR A 123 11.73 -0.89 7.62
CA TYR A 123 11.03 0.28 8.12
C TYR A 123 9.62 -0.07 8.59
N GLN A 124 9.19 0.58 9.67
CA GLN A 124 7.83 0.49 10.20
C GLN A 124 7.05 1.76 9.87
N ALA A 125 5.99 1.63 9.06
CA ALA A 125 5.09 2.70 8.68
C ALA A 125 3.77 2.60 9.47
N SER A 126 3.65 3.40 10.52
CA SER A 126 2.50 3.36 11.43
C SER A 126 1.43 4.37 11.02
N PHE A 127 0.29 3.87 10.56
CA PHE A 127 -0.88 4.66 10.22
C PHE A 127 -1.79 4.90 11.44
N HIS A 128 -2.28 6.12 11.56
CA HIS A 128 -3.32 6.47 12.52
C HIS A 128 -4.39 7.34 11.88
N TYR A 129 -5.64 7.08 12.26
CA TYR A 129 -6.77 7.94 12.00
C TYR A 129 -7.38 8.35 13.34
N GLU A 130 -7.43 9.65 13.59
CA GLU A 130 -8.00 10.24 14.80
C GLU A 130 -8.52 11.65 14.50
N ASN A 131 -9.66 12.05 15.07
CA ASN A 131 -10.25 13.40 14.92
C ASN A 131 -10.33 13.87 13.46
N ASP A 132 -10.81 12.99 12.56
CA ASP A 132 -10.95 13.23 11.12
C ASP A 132 -9.64 13.52 10.36
N GLN A 133 -8.50 13.12 10.93
CA GLN A 133 -7.17 13.33 10.35
C GLN A 133 -6.42 12.01 10.17
N CYS A 134 -5.82 11.84 8.99
CA CYS A 134 -4.86 10.79 8.73
C CYS A 134 -3.46 11.25 9.14
N GLY A 135 -2.72 10.40 9.83
CA GLY A 135 -1.28 10.56 9.99
C GLY A 135 -0.51 9.28 9.69
N LEU A 136 0.75 9.45 9.32
CA LEU A 136 1.66 8.38 8.99
C LEU A 136 3.03 8.74 9.55
N SER A 137 3.63 7.81 10.28
CA SER A 137 4.99 7.94 10.81
C SER A 137 5.86 6.79 10.33
N LEU A 138 7.15 7.05 10.15
CA LEU A 138 8.12 6.06 9.71
C LEU A 138 9.27 5.94 10.70
N THR A 139 9.58 4.71 11.12
CA THR A 139 10.74 4.38 11.95
C THR A 139 11.55 3.25 11.33
N GLU A 140 12.81 3.12 11.72
CA GLU A 140 13.62 1.93 11.48
C GLU A 140 13.16 0.81 12.44
N GLN A 141 13.62 -0.42 12.21
CA GLN A 141 13.27 -1.60 13.02
C GLN A 141 13.68 -1.46 14.50
N ASP A 142 14.73 -0.70 14.80
CA ASP A 142 15.20 -0.42 16.17
C ASP A 142 14.40 0.71 16.87
N GLY A 143 13.39 1.26 16.20
CA GLY A 143 12.56 2.36 16.69
C GLY A 143 13.13 3.74 16.43
N LYS A 144 14.30 3.86 15.78
CA LYS A 144 14.87 5.15 15.41
C LYS A 144 13.99 5.85 14.38
N ARG A 145 13.81 7.16 14.54
CA ARG A 145 13.03 7.98 13.61
C ARG A 145 13.76 8.10 12.27
N VAL A 146 13.04 7.85 11.19
CA VAL A 146 13.53 8.10 9.82
C VAL A 146 13.33 9.57 9.47
N ASP A 147 14.26 10.14 8.70
CA ASP A 147 14.06 11.43 8.05
C ASP A 147 13.05 11.28 6.90
N ALA A 148 11.77 11.27 7.27
CA ALA A 148 10.64 11.16 6.37
C ALA A 148 9.83 12.46 6.42
N VAL A 149 9.51 12.99 5.24
CA VAL A 149 8.81 14.26 5.07
C VAL A 149 7.39 14.01 4.61
N LEU A 150 6.43 14.68 5.25
CA LEU A 150 5.04 14.70 4.79
C LEU A 150 4.96 15.43 3.45
N ILE A 151 4.33 14.79 2.47
CA ILE A 151 4.15 15.34 1.13
C ILE A 151 2.68 15.34 0.73
N ASP A 152 2.34 16.20 -0.23
CA ASP A 152 1.05 16.13 -0.91
C ASP A 152 0.87 14.77 -1.57
N TRP A 153 -0.40 14.39 -1.81
CA TRP A 153 -0.76 13.18 -2.55
C TRP A 153 -0.43 13.31 -4.04
N GLN A 154 0.86 13.36 -4.35
CA GLN A 154 1.41 13.51 -5.68
C GLN A 154 2.54 12.50 -5.85
N CYS A 155 2.46 11.74 -6.93
CA CYS A 155 3.47 10.79 -7.34
C CYS A 155 3.91 11.20 -8.76
N PRO A 156 5.17 11.62 -8.94
CA PRO A 156 5.65 12.22 -10.18
C PRO A 156 5.72 11.20 -11.32
#